data_AF-A0A831NUX4-F1
#
_entry.id   AF-A0A831NUX4-F1
#
_cell.length_a   1.000
_cell.length_b   1.000
_cell.length_c   1.000
_cell.angle_alpha   90.00
_cell.angle_beta   90.00
_cell.angle_gamma   90.00
#
_symmetry.space_group_name_H-M   'P 1'
#
loop_
_entity.id
_entity.type
_entity.pdbx_description
1 polymer ?
#
loop_
_entity_poly.entity_id
_entity_poly.type
_entity_poly.pdbx_seq_one_letter_code
_entity_poly.pdbx_strand_id
1 'polypeptide(L)'
;DIEWAEEQGLKCLEDFRGRFRSRLEVYEWAYRELWPKIDKRLLAPMKPYSDSRLIQIAFRDYVTATKIFAHYLDPREPKERELFCRLLKEMPDNSAVLGWYEGSEHITVRLASEYRKFVVVVTGSPFLTSNLTVWSGIRVECRYPLPPVDFSKLGKDKVYVTFYMNDGDNIQWDFMMKDFWEDPDRGKIPIAWTISPFLKDLAPLIMKYYAETASSQDTFVSGPSGAGYWYPNVNPDYVDTFLRMSRKYLEESGLKFTEILGEFLDGESLPKYAETGLLAIKLGYRGMDIFPYHLKDSPVPVIPGAVEFWEGEEDKVYGWLKAIATVYKKRPLHALIICVPWRYKTLKPLKIVADKLSSDEDFVLVNFHEFVAMLNPVYGLALCKKLLEEAKKRKLPKEIVSEAESCISRAEEFCSKKEWKEALNQVNKVYRLLGPRLFSAGETAV
;
A
#
# COMPACT_ATOMS: atom_id res chain seq x y z
N ASP A 1 -40.67 -0.22 3.86
CA ASP A 1 -42.14 -0.23 3.85
C ASP A 1 -42.57 -0.45 5.29
N ILE A 2 -43.38 0.46 5.86
CA ILE A 2 -43.77 0.39 7.27
C ILE A 2 -44.77 -0.75 7.47
N GLU A 3 -45.72 -0.92 6.55
CA GLU A 3 -46.74 -1.97 6.63
C GLU A 3 -46.07 -3.34 6.62
N TRP A 4 -45.15 -3.57 5.68
CA TRP A 4 -44.35 -4.80 5.64
C TRP A 4 -43.56 -5.05 6.94
N ALA A 5 -42.95 -4.01 7.53
CA ALA A 5 -42.16 -4.19 8.76
C ALA A 5 -43.05 -4.53 9.97
N GLU A 6 -44.23 -3.92 10.05
CA GLU A 6 -45.22 -4.21 11.08
C GLU A 6 -45.81 -5.62 10.94
N GLU A 7 -46.02 -6.12 9.71
CA GLU A 7 -46.37 -7.52 9.45
C GLU A 7 -45.32 -8.51 9.97
N GLN A 8 -44.05 -8.10 10.01
CA GLN A 8 -42.96 -8.90 10.61
C GLN A 8 -42.82 -8.70 12.14
N GLY A 9 -43.75 -7.98 12.77
CA GLY A 9 -43.75 -7.71 14.21
C GLY A 9 -42.79 -6.59 14.66
N LEU A 10 -42.26 -5.79 13.73
CA LEU A 10 -41.41 -4.65 14.05
C LEU A 10 -42.25 -3.39 14.25
N LYS A 11 -41.96 -2.62 15.30
CA LYS A 11 -42.67 -1.36 15.59
C LYS A 11 -42.00 -0.17 14.90
N CYS A 12 -42.79 0.69 14.25
CA CYS A 12 -42.32 2.01 13.83
C CYS A 12 -41.99 2.87 15.07
N LEU A 13 -40.71 3.22 15.25
CA LEU A 13 -40.27 4.09 16.33
C LEU A 13 -40.38 5.57 15.96
N GLU A 14 -40.00 5.91 14.73
CA GLU A 14 -40.02 7.28 14.22
C GLU A 14 -40.11 7.26 12.68
N ASP A 15 -40.95 8.12 12.10
CA ASP A 15 -41.06 8.32 10.65
C ASP A 15 -40.37 9.63 10.25
N PHE A 16 -39.29 9.51 9.47
CA PHE A 16 -38.52 10.66 8.98
C PHE A 16 -38.99 11.19 7.62
N ARG A 17 -39.96 10.54 6.97
CA ARG A 17 -40.44 10.94 5.63
C ARG A 17 -41.16 12.28 5.69
N GLY A 18 -40.96 13.11 4.66
CA GLY A 18 -41.63 14.42 4.52
C GLY A 18 -41.22 15.49 5.54
N ARG A 19 -40.29 15.21 6.47
CA ARG A 19 -39.87 16.16 7.52
C ARG A 19 -38.90 17.24 7.06
N PHE A 20 -38.22 17.01 5.94
CA PHE A 20 -37.12 17.86 5.47
C PHE A 20 -37.38 18.34 4.05
N ARG A 21 -37.08 19.60 3.78
CA ARG A 21 -37.29 20.29 2.49
C ARG A 21 -36.14 20.07 1.52
N SER A 22 -34.97 19.70 2.02
CA SER A 22 -33.77 19.45 1.22
C SER A 22 -32.88 18.39 1.85
N ARG A 23 -31.96 17.82 1.04
CA ARG A 23 -30.95 16.87 1.51
C ARG A 23 -30.04 17.48 2.59
N LEU A 24 -29.64 18.74 2.42
CA LEU A 24 -28.79 19.43 3.40
C LEU A 24 -29.50 19.57 4.76
N GLU A 25 -30.79 19.88 4.77
CA GLU A 25 -31.56 20.02 6.01
C GLU A 25 -31.59 18.73 6.84
N VAL A 26 -31.57 17.56 6.18
CA VAL A 26 -31.43 16.25 6.85
C VAL A 26 -30.11 16.18 7.62
N TYR A 27 -28.99 16.56 6.97
CA TYR A 27 -27.67 16.48 7.60
C TYR A 27 -27.45 17.56 8.66
N GLU A 28 -28.04 18.75 8.50
CA GLU A 28 -28.03 19.79 9.52
C GLU A 28 -28.83 19.35 10.77
N TRP A 29 -30.00 18.72 10.57
CA TRP A 29 -30.76 18.12 11.66
C TRP A 29 -29.95 17.00 12.34
N ALA A 30 -29.36 16.09 11.56
CA ALA A 30 -28.55 14.99 12.09
C ALA A 30 -27.34 15.53 12.87
N TYR A 31 -26.69 16.57 12.39
CA TYR A 31 -25.59 17.23 13.11
C TYR A 31 -26.07 17.78 14.46
N ARG A 32 -27.24 18.43 14.53
CA ARG A 32 -27.76 18.95 15.82
C ARG A 32 -28.17 17.84 16.77
N GLU A 33 -28.86 16.81 16.27
CA GLU A 33 -29.53 15.83 17.13
C GLU A 33 -28.71 14.57 17.43
N LEU A 34 -27.85 14.14 16.49
CA LEU A 34 -27.14 12.86 16.54
C LEU A 34 -25.65 13.03 16.85
N TRP A 35 -24.97 14.01 16.24
CA TRP A 35 -23.53 14.22 16.43
C TRP A 35 -23.08 14.37 17.90
N PRO A 36 -23.84 15.02 18.81
CA PRO A 36 -23.48 15.07 20.22
C PRO A 36 -23.53 13.72 20.94
N LYS A 37 -24.23 12.72 20.39
CA LYS A 37 -24.56 11.44 21.04
C LYS A 37 -23.68 10.28 20.56
N ILE A 38 -22.72 10.52 19.67
CA ILE A 38 -21.92 9.49 19.03
C ILE A 38 -20.42 9.72 19.21
N ASP A 39 -19.65 8.64 19.00
CA ASP A 39 -18.19 8.67 18.94
C ASP A 39 -17.75 9.40 17.66
N LYS A 40 -16.78 10.31 17.79
CA LYS A 40 -16.32 11.18 16.70
C LYS A 40 -15.05 10.66 16.00
N ARG A 41 -14.62 9.42 16.26
CA ARG A 41 -13.41 8.84 15.65
C ARG A 41 -13.63 8.35 14.23
N LEU A 42 -14.88 8.15 13.82
CA LEU A 42 -15.25 7.66 12.50
C LEU A 42 -16.33 8.56 11.88
N LEU A 43 -16.20 8.82 10.58
CA LEU A 43 -17.17 9.57 9.80
C LEU A 43 -17.43 8.83 8.48
N ALA A 44 -18.69 8.59 8.11
CA ALA A 44 -19.05 7.75 6.98
C ALA A 44 -19.80 8.53 5.88
N PRO A 45 -19.15 8.80 4.73
CA PRO A 45 -19.85 9.20 3.51
C PRO A 45 -20.68 8.03 2.94
N MET A 46 -22.01 8.14 2.92
CA MET A 46 -22.91 7.07 2.51
C MET A 46 -23.95 7.56 1.52
N LYS A 47 -23.79 7.16 0.24
CA LYS A 47 -24.69 7.54 -0.84
C LYS A 47 -26.13 7.12 -0.51
N PRO A 48 -27.11 8.06 -0.48
CA PRO A 48 -28.52 7.72 -0.47
C PRO A 48 -28.90 7.32 -1.90
N TYR A 49 -29.21 6.05 -2.16
CA TYR A 49 -29.49 5.56 -3.52
C TYR A 49 -30.84 6.06 -4.05
N SER A 50 -30.94 6.17 -5.37
CA SER A 50 -32.19 6.41 -6.10
C SER A 50 -32.45 5.42 -7.25
N ASP A 51 -31.68 4.34 -7.43
CA ASP A 51 -31.94 3.40 -8.53
C ASP A 51 -31.87 1.92 -8.13
N SER A 52 -33.00 1.23 -8.36
CA SER A 52 -33.32 -0.20 -8.24
C SER A 52 -32.69 -1.03 -7.08
N ARG A 53 -33.53 -1.32 -6.08
CA ARG A 53 -33.56 -2.50 -5.18
C ARG A 53 -32.34 -2.89 -4.33
N LEU A 54 -31.18 -2.26 -4.48
CA LEU A 54 -29.98 -2.70 -3.79
C LEU A 54 -29.42 -1.57 -2.91
N ILE A 55 -29.81 -1.60 -1.64
CA ILE A 55 -29.23 -0.76 -0.59
C ILE A 55 -27.73 -1.10 -0.51
N GLN A 56 -26.85 -0.14 -0.18
CA GLN A 56 -25.51 -0.39 0.36
C GLN A 56 -25.64 -1.08 1.72
N ILE A 57 -26.16 -2.31 1.73
CA ILE A 57 -26.41 -3.14 2.92
C ILE A 57 -25.06 -3.46 3.56
N ALA A 58 -24.06 -3.69 2.72
CA ALA A 58 -22.77 -4.25 3.05
C ALA A 58 -22.02 -3.46 4.16
N PHE A 59 -22.23 -2.14 4.26
CA PHE A 59 -21.59 -1.28 5.26
C PHE A 59 -22.56 -0.66 6.29
N ARG A 60 -23.87 -0.71 6.02
CA ARG A 60 -24.89 -0.09 6.90
C ARG A 60 -25.04 -0.82 8.23
N ASP A 61 -24.77 -2.11 8.27
CA ASP A 61 -24.65 -2.93 9.48
C ASP A 61 -23.62 -2.31 10.44
N TYR A 62 -22.43 -2.00 9.92
CA TYR A 62 -21.32 -1.50 10.72
C TYR A 62 -21.58 -0.10 11.25
N VAL A 63 -22.06 0.80 10.38
CA VAL A 63 -22.44 2.17 10.76
C VAL A 63 -23.50 2.17 11.86
N THR A 64 -24.50 1.30 11.77
CA THR A 64 -25.57 1.19 12.77
C THR A 64 -25.04 0.62 14.07
N ALA A 65 -24.30 -0.50 14.02
CA ALA A 65 -23.78 -1.19 15.20
C ALA A 65 -22.78 -0.34 15.99
N THR A 66 -21.96 0.47 15.31
CA THR A 66 -20.92 1.30 15.91
C THR A 66 -21.32 2.77 16.08
N LYS A 67 -22.57 3.13 15.72
CA LYS A 67 -23.15 4.47 15.84
C LYS A 67 -22.30 5.55 15.13
N ILE A 68 -21.86 5.27 13.90
CA ILE A 68 -21.08 6.22 13.10
C ILE A 68 -21.98 7.29 12.50
N PHE A 69 -21.50 8.53 12.43
CA PHE A 69 -22.21 9.58 11.71
C PHE A 69 -22.23 9.31 10.22
N ALA A 70 -23.40 9.05 9.66
CA ALA A 70 -23.61 8.90 8.23
C ALA A 70 -23.96 10.26 7.61
N HIS A 71 -23.20 10.67 6.59
CA HIS A 71 -23.49 11.85 5.79
C HIS A 71 -23.29 11.54 4.31
N TYR A 72 -23.70 12.41 3.40
CA TYR A 72 -23.28 12.32 2.00
C TYR A 72 -23.13 13.73 1.45
N LEU A 73 -22.33 14.52 2.14
CA LEU A 73 -22.10 15.94 1.84
C LEU A 73 -21.13 16.05 0.67
N ASP A 74 -21.50 16.81 -0.36
CA ASP A 74 -20.64 17.11 -1.50
C ASP A 74 -19.67 18.25 -1.12
N PRO A 75 -18.35 18.00 -1.01
CA PRO A 75 -17.40 19.04 -0.64
C PRO A 75 -17.18 20.09 -1.75
N ARG A 76 -17.75 19.90 -2.94
CA ARG A 76 -17.74 20.91 -4.01
C ARG A 76 -18.78 22.00 -3.75
N GLU A 77 -19.90 21.65 -3.12
CA GLU A 77 -20.99 22.58 -2.78
C GLU A 77 -20.67 23.39 -1.51
N PRO A 78 -20.65 24.74 -1.55
CA PRO A 78 -20.13 25.55 -0.45
C PRO A 78 -20.76 25.28 0.93
N LYS A 79 -22.09 25.15 1.00
CA LYS A 79 -22.80 24.92 2.28
C LYS A 79 -22.58 23.51 2.83
N GLU A 80 -22.53 22.51 1.94
CA GLU A 80 -22.25 21.14 2.34
C GLU A 80 -20.79 20.97 2.77
N ARG A 81 -19.85 21.62 2.06
CA ARG A 81 -18.45 21.72 2.45
C ARG A 81 -18.29 22.37 3.82
N GLU A 82 -19.02 23.45 4.12
CA GLU A 82 -18.97 24.10 5.44
C GLU A 82 -19.34 23.12 6.56
N LEU A 83 -20.45 22.39 6.40
CA LEU A 83 -20.87 21.38 7.37
C LEU A 83 -19.86 20.23 7.47
N PHE A 84 -19.31 19.77 6.34
CA PHE A 84 -18.29 18.72 6.32
C PHE A 84 -17.02 19.14 7.06
N CYS A 85 -16.48 20.33 6.78
CA CYS A 85 -15.32 20.87 7.48
C CYS A 85 -15.59 21.06 8.99
N ARG A 86 -16.83 21.42 9.37
CA ARG A 86 -17.23 21.50 10.78
C ARG A 86 -17.15 20.15 11.47
N LEU A 87 -17.66 19.09 10.84
CA LEU A 87 -17.53 17.71 11.33
C LEU A 87 -16.04 17.35 11.49
N LEU A 88 -15.21 17.53 10.46
CA LEU A 88 -13.78 17.23 10.52
C LEU A 88 -13.04 17.97 11.64
N LYS A 89 -13.38 19.24 11.86
CA LYS A 89 -12.80 20.06 12.93
C LYS A 89 -13.13 19.55 14.34
N GLU A 90 -14.32 19.00 14.53
CA GLU A 90 -14.78 18.49 15.83
C GLU A 90 -14.36 17.04 16.10
N MET A 91 -13.90 16.32 15.08
CA MET A 91 -13.31 14.99 15.25
C MET A 91 -11.90 15.12 15.89
N PRO A 92 -11.50 14.19 16.77
CA PRO A 92 -10.15 14.18 17.32
C PRO A 92 -9.09 13.87 16.24
N ASP A 93 -7.84 14.26 16.47
CA ASP A 93 -6.71 13.89 15.59
C ASP A 93 -6.63 12.36 15.41
N ASN A 94 -6.10 11.90 14.27
CA ASN A 94 -6.05 10.48 13.89
C ASN A 94 -7.44 9.80 13.85
N SER A 95 -8.49 10.53 13.47
CA SER A 95 -9.80 9.95 13.17
C SER A 95 -9.96 9.64 11.68
N ALA A 96 -10.78 8.64 11.35
CA ALA A 96 -10.92 8.13 10.00
C ALA A 96 -12.20 8.63 9.32
N VAL A 97 -12.07 9.07 8.07
CA VAL A 97 -13.19 9.29 7.14
C VAL A 97 -13.29 8.05 6.25
N LEU A 98 -14.44 7.39 6.22
CA LEU A 98 -14.57 6.04 5.67
C LEU A 98 -14.83 5.98 4.16
N GLY A 99 -14.35 6.98 3.42
CA GLY A 99 -14.45 7.15 1.97
C GLY A 99 -14.72 8.60 1.59
N TRP A 100 -15.54 8.83 0.56
CA TRP A 100 -15.82 10.18 0.05
C TRP A 100 -17.19 10.27 -0.64
N TYR A 101 -17.62 11.50 -0.93
CA TYR A 101 -18.71 11.75 -1.87
C TYR A 101 -18.26 11.43 -3.30
N GLU A 102 -19.11 10.83 -4.13
CA GLU A 102 -18.79 10.40 -5.50
C GLU A 102 -17.99 11.43 -6.32
N GLY A 103 -16.83 10.99 -6.83
CA GLY A 103 -15.93 11.81 -7.65
C GLY A 103 -15.22 12.94 -6.89
N SER A 104 -15.15 12.88 -5.55
CA SER A 104 -14.52 13.91 -4.71
C SER A 104 -13.34 13.42 -3.87
N GLU A 105 -12.71 12.29 -4.25
CA GLU A 105 -11.57 11.70 -3.53
C GLU A 105 -10.51 12.75 -3.18
N HIS A 106 -9.92 13.41 -4.18
CA HIS A 106 -8.85 14.39 -3.96
C HIS A 106 -9.25 15.52 -3.00
N ILE A 107 -10.48 16.03 -3.12
CA ILE A 107 -10.98 17.11 -2.25
C ILE A 107 -11.17 16.59 -0.82
N THR A 108 -11.72 15.39 -0.67
CA THR A 108 -11.97 14.78 0.64
C THR A 108 -10.67 14.45 1.36
N VAL A 109 -9.71 13.82 0.68
CA VAL A 109 -8.40 13.47 1.25
C VAL A 109 -7.63 14.73 1.62
N ARG A 110 -7.68 15.77 0.76
CA ARG A 110 -7.05 17.07 1.04
C ARG A 110 -7.62 17.72 2.30
N LEU A 111 -8.94 17.83 2.41
CA LEU A 111 -9.61 18.38 3.60
C LEU A 111 -9.34 17.53 4.84
N ALA A 112 -9.46 16.21 4.76
CA ALA A 112 -9.14 15.31 5.87
C ALA A 112 -7.71 15.55 6.39
N SER A 113 -6.74 15.68 5.47
CA SER A 113 -5.34 15.94 5.81
C SER A 113 -5.14 17.30 6.52
N GLU A 114 -5.82 18.37 6.08
CA GLU A 114 -5.79 19.68 6.76
C GLU A 114 -6.25 19.58 8.20
N TYR A 115 -7.34 18.85 8.42
CA TYR A 115 -7.94 18.70 9.74
C TYR A 115 -7.32 17.56 10.56
N ARG A 116 -6.14 17.06 10.20
CA ARG A 116 -5.42 15.99 10.93
C ARG A 116 -6.20 14.68 11.02
N LYS A 117 -6.81 14.31 9.90
CA LYS A 117 -7.60 13.10 9.68
C LYS A 117 -6.98 12.30 8.53
N PHE A 118 -7.42 11.07 8.37
CA PHE A 118 -7.07 10.23 7.23
C PHE A 118 -8.31 9.52 6.70
N VAL A 119 -8.20 8.97 5.50
CA VAL A 119 -9.24 8.23 4.81
C VAL A 119 -8.95 6.73 4.91
N VAL A 120 -10.00 5.94 5.07
CA VAL A 120 -9.97 4.48 4.88
C VAL A 120 -11.11 4.17 3.93
N VAL A 121 -10.84 3.66 2.73
CA VAL A 121 -11.89 3.56 1.71
C VAL A 121 -12.72 2.31 1.99
N VAL A 122 -13.88 2.52 2.59
CA VAL A 122 -14.87 1.47 2.85
C VAL A 122 -16.12 1.73 2.03
N THR A 123 -16.44 3.00 1.79
CA THR A 123 -17.63 3.43 1.04
C THR A 123 -17.25 3.80 -0.39
N GLY A 124 -17.99 3.27 -1.36
CA GLY A 124 -17.89 3.67 -2.78
C GLY A 124 -18.77 2.78 -3.66
N SER A 125 -18.59 1.48 -3.54
CA SER A 125 -19.41 0.43 -4.11
C SER A 125 -20.33 -0.20 -3.06
N PRO A 126 -21.63 -0.38 -3.35
CA PRO A 126 -22.59 -0.90 -2.38
C PRO A 126 -22.35 -2.33 -1.89
N PHE A 127 -21.56 -3.13 -2.61
CA PHE A 127 -21.49 -4.60 -2.42
C PHE A 127 -20.14 -5.14 -1.98
N LEU A 128 -19.07 -4.37 -2.14
CA LEU A 128 -17.72 -4.94 -2.07
C LEU A 128 -17.23 -5.20 -0.65
N THR A 129 -17.68 -4.40 0.32
CA THR A 129 -17.29 -4.57 1.72
C THR A 129 -18.53 -4.88 2.55
N SER A 130 -18.82 -6.17 2.73
CA SER A 130 -20.00 -6.68 3.44
C SER A 130 -19.67 -7.32 4.78
N ASN A 131 -20.62 -7.29 5.72
CA ASN A 131 -20.57 -8.00 7.00
C ASN A 131 -19.45 -7.52 7.94
N LEU A 132 -19.08 -6.23 7.91
CA LEU A 132 -17.99 -5.74 8.75
C LEU A 132 -18.27 -5.90 10.24
N THR A 133 -19.53 -5.94 10.70
CA THR A 133 -19.82 -6.26 12.11
C THR A 133 -19.41 -7.67 12.48
N VAL A 134 -19.51 -8.61 11.53
CA VAL A 134 -19.08 -10.00 11.72
C VAL A 134 -17.56 -10.07 11.64
N TRP A 135 -16.97 -9.54 10.57
CA TRP A 135 -15.53 -9.59 10.34
C TRP A 135 -14.73 -8.94 11.47
N SER A 136 -15.11 -7.72 11.88
CA SER A 136 -14.44 -6.98 12.95
C SER A 136 -14.68 -7.56 14.35
N GLY A 137 -15.65 -8.47 14.51
CA GLY A 137 -15.87 -9.21 15.74
C GLY A 137 -14.84 -10.33 15.97
N ILE A 138 -14.08 -10.71 14.94
CA ILE A 138 -13.13 -11.81 14.99
C ILE A 138 -11.76 -11.30 15.47
N ARG A 139 -11.03 -12.14 16.19
CA ARG A 139 -9.67 -11.84 16.67
C ARG A 139 -8.72 -12.89 16.13
N VAL A 140 -7.65 -12.42 15.48
CA VAL A 140 -6.60 -13.27 14.91
C VAL A 140 -5.27 -12.56 15.10
N GLU A 141 -4.26 -13.30 15.54
CA GLU A 141 -2.88 -12.86 15.45
C GLU A 141 -2.29 -13.33 14.13
N CYS A 142 -1.93 -12.39 13.27
CA CYS A 142 -1.31 -12.67 11.99
C CYS A 142 -0.42 -11.49 11.59
N ARG A 143 0.62 -11.79 10.81
CA ARG A 143 1.51 -10.81 10.19
C ARG A 143 1.75 -11.23 8.75
N TYR A 144 1.77 -10.26 7.84
CA TYR A 144 2.19 -10.48 6.47
C TYR A 144 3.67 -10.91 6.45
N PRO A 145 4.01 -11.99 5.76
CA PRO A 145 5.40 -12.41 5.64
C PRO A 145 6.16 -11.49 4.68
N LEU A 146 7.46 -11.33 4.92
CA LEU A 146 8.37 -10.97 3.84
C LEU A 146 8.61 -12.23 2.99
N PRO A 147 8.46 -12.17 1.65
CA PRO A 147 8.82 -13.30 0.81
C PRO A 147 10.33 -13.54 0.90
N PRO A 148 10.80 -14.79 0.77
CA PRO A 148 12.22 -15.08 0.88
C PRO A 148 12.99 -14.51 -0.32
N VAL A 149 14.30 -14.36 -0.16
CA VAL A 149 15.21 -13.74 -1.13
C VAL A 149 15.99 -14.83 -1.88
N ASP A 150 15.89 -14.87 -3.21
CA ASP A 150 16.81 -15.62 -4.08
C ASP A 150 18.05 -14.77 -4.37
N PHE A 151 19.08 -14.94 -3.54
CA PHE A 151 20.34 -14.22 -3.69
C PHE A 151 21.09 -14.54 -4.98
N SER A 152 20.78 -15.67 -5.66
CA SER A 152 21.42 -16.02 -6.94
C SER A 152 21.04 -15.05 -8.06
N LYS A 153 19.93 -14.31 -7.91
CA LYS A 153 19.47 -13.30 -8.87
C LYS A 153 20.12 -11.93 -8.69
N LEU A 154 20.57 -11.60 -7.47
CA LEU A 154 20.87 -10.22 -7.09
C LEU A 154 22.26 -9.73 -7.54
N GLY A 155 22.38 -8.42 -7.71
CA GLY A 155 23.64 -7.72 -8.01
C GLY A 155 24.22 -7.94 -9.41
N LYS A 156 23.55 -8.68 -10.30
CA LYS A 156 23.98 -8.90 -11.69
C LYS A 156 23.86 -7.62 -12.53
N ASP A 157 24.53 -7.62 -13.68
CA ASP A 157 24.51 -6.50 -14.62
C ASP A 157 23.23 -6.48 -15.47
N LYS A 158 22.08 -6.34 -14.80
CA LYS A 158 20.74 -6.53 -15.38
C LYS A 158 19.75 -5.42 -14.99
N VAL A 159 18.62 -5.37 -15.69
CA VAL A 159 17.46 -4.56 -15.32
C VAL A 159 16.50 -5.41 -14.50
N TYR A 160 16.33 -5.04 -13.23
CA TYR A 160 15.46 -5.70 -12.28
C TYR A 160 14.06 -5.11 -12.37
N VAL A 161 13.08 -6.00 -12.52
CA VAL A 161 11.69 -5.62 -12.76
C VAL A 161 10.77 -6.39 -11.81
N THR A 162 9.74 -5.70 -11.31
CA THR A 162 8.68 -6.28 -10.51
C THR A 162 7.37 -5.54 -10.77
N PHE A 163 6.24 -6.20 -10.52
CA PHE A 163 4.90 -5.64 -10.72
C PHE A 163 4.35 -5.13 -9.40
N TYR A 164 3.63 -4.01 -9.44
CA TYR A 164 3.08 -3.35 -8.27
C TYR A 164 1.60 -3.06 -8.47
N MET A 165 0.75 -3.80 -7.78
CA MET A 165 -0.71 -3.63 -7.78
C MET A 165 -1.09 -2.64 -6.67
N ASN A 166 -1.60 -1.45 -7.04
CA ASN A 166 -1.94 -0.37 -6.11
C ASN A 166 -3.38 -0.47 -5.57
N ASP A 167 -3.90 0.62 -4.98
CA ASP A 167 -5.26 0.77 -4.38
C ASP A 167 -5.47 0.05 -3.02
N GLY A 168 -4.39 -0.32 -2.33
CA GLY A 168 -4.42 -0.99 -1.03
C GLY A 168 -4.86 -0.15 0.18
N ASP A 169 -5.17 1.13 0.02
CA ASP A 169 -5.89 1.90 1.05
C ASP A 169 -7.39 1.58 1.06
N ASN A 170 -7.86 0.90 0.02
CA ASN A 170 -9.25 0.60 -0.21
C ASN A 170 -9.61 -0.81 0.26
N ILE A 171 -10.41 -0.89 1.33
CA ILE A 171 -10.90 -2.16 1.88
C ILE A 171 -11.78 -2.90 0.88
N GLN A 172 -12.42 -2.19 -0.06
CA GLN A 172 -13.19 -2.83 -1.14
C GLN A 172 -12.27 -3.57 -2.10
N TRP A 173 -11.10 -2.99 -2.41
CA TRP A 173 -10.07 -3.68 -3.17
C TRP A 173 -9.56 -4.89 -2.40
N ASP A 174 -9.28 -4.76 -1.11
CA ASP A 174 -8.79 -5.87 -0.30
C ASP A 174 -9.74 -7.09 -0.30
N PHE A 175 -11.06 -6.88 -0.34
CA PHE A 175 -12.04 -7.95 -0.50
C PHE A 175 -12.04 -8.53 -1.93
N MET A 176 -11.96 -7.68 -2.95
CA MET A 176 -11.93 -8.09 -4.36
C MET A 176 -10.62 -8.76 -4.77
N MET A 177 -9.51 -8.47 -4.07
CA MET A 177 -8.20 -9.03 -4.37
C MET A 177 -8.24 -10.56 -4.39
N LYS A 178 -9.20 -11.19 -3.70
CA LYS A 178 -9.46 -12.64 -3.75
C LYS A 178 -9.54 -13.19 -5.18
N ASP A 179 -10.18 -12.48 -6.10
CA ASP A 179 -10.34 -12.95 -7.48
C ASP A 179 -8.99 -13.02 -8.22
N PHE A 180 -8.10 -12.06 -7.96
CA PHE A 180 -6.73 -12.08 -8.45
C PHE A 180 -5.84 -13.04 -7.65
N TRP A 181 -6.17 -13.25 -6.38
CA TRP A 181 -5.42 -14.13 -5.49
C TRP A 181 -5.61 -15.61 -5.85
N GLU A 182 -6.78 -15.97 -6.38
CA GLU A 182 -7.10 -17.31 -6.87
C GLU A 182 -6.80 -17.50 -8.36
N ASP A 183 -6.27 -16.47 -9.04
CA ASP A 183 -5.90 -16.54 -10.45
C ASP A 183 -4.79 -17.59 -10.66
N PRO A 184 -4.90 -18.47 -11.68
CA PRO A 184 -3.95 -19.54 -11.93
C PRO A 184 -2.53 -19.07 -12.29
N ASP A 185 -2.33 -17.79 -12.64
CA ASP A 185 -1.02 -17.20 -12.89
C ASP A 185 -0.38 -16.55 -11.66
N ARG A 186 -1.10 -16.43 -10.52
CA ARG A 186 -0.48 -16.04 -9.24
C ARG A 186 0.61 -17.04 -8.86
N GLY A 187 1.70 -16.54 -8.29
CA GLY A 187 2.86 -17.35 -7.91
C GLY A 187 3.81 -17.64 -9.06
N LYS A 188 3.46 -17.29 -10.31
CA LYS A 188 4.38 -17.32 -11.46
C LYS A 188 4.93 -15.94 -11.82
N ILE A 189 4.35 -14.88 -11.25
CA ILE A 189 4.68 -13.48 -11.50
C ILE A 189 5.02 -12.85 -10.15
N PRO A 190 6.14 -12.13 -10.00
CA PRO A 190 6.38 -11.36 -8.79
C PRO A 190 5.45 -10.15 -8.74
N ILE A 191 4.61 -10.08 -7.71
CA ILE A 191 3.64 -8.99 -7.53
C ILE A 191 3.78 -8.43 -6.10
N ALA A 192 4.00 -7.12 -6.02
CA ALA A 192 3.75 -6.34 -4.82
C ALA A 192 2.28 -5.96 -4.77
N TRP A 193 1.58 -6.42 -3.74
CA TRP A 193 0.18 -6.10 -3.48
C TRP A 193 0.11 -5.02 -2.42
N THR A 194 -0.42 -3.85 -2.77
CA THR A 194 -0.82 -2.91 -1.72
C THR A 194 -2.04 -3.44 -0.99
N ILE A 195 -2.06 -3.29 0.33
CA ILE A 195 -3.12 -3.78 1.21
C ILE A 195 -3.30 -2.88 2.43
N SER A 196 -4.51 -2.83 2.99
CA SER A 196 -4.78 -1.92 4.10
C SER A 196 -4.31 -2.52 5.43
N PRO A 197 -3.50 -1.79 6.21
CA PRO A 197 -3.15 -2.22 7.57
C PRO A 197 -4.38 -2.34 8.48
N PHE A 198 -5.48 -1.63 8.15
CA PHE A 198 -6.72 -1.68 8.91
C PHE A 198 -7.54 -2.95 8.71
N LEU A 199 -7.18 -3.84 7.77
CA LEU A 199 -7.78 -5.19 7.72
C LEU A 199 -7.60 -5.94 9.04
N LYS A 200 -6.54 -5.63 9.80
CA LYS A 200 -6.33 -6.19 11.14
C LYS A 200 -7.55 -6.00 12.06
N ASP A 201 -8.23 -4.86 11.95
CA ASP A 201 -9.40 -4.54 12.78
C ASP A 201 -10.72 -4.76 12.03
N LEU A 202 -10.75 -4.46 10.73
CA LEU A 202 -11.97 -4.50 9.93
C LEU A 202 -12.30 -5.91 9.42
N ALA A 203 -11.28 -6.67 9.01
CA ALA A 203 -11.44 -8.03 8.50
C ALA A 203 -10.21 -8.94 8.71
N PRO A 204 -9.89 -9.28 9.97
CA PRO A 204 -8.65 -9.99 10.32
C PRO A 204 -8.51 -11.38 9.68
N LEU A 205 -9.62 -12.06 9.37
CA LEU A 205 -9.55 -13.35 8.66
C LEU A 205 -9.18 -13.21 7.18
N ILE A 206 -9.53 -12.09 6.54
CA ILE A 206 -9.11 -11.80 5.16
C ILE A 206 -7.60 -11.52 5.15
N MET A 207 -7.12 -10.70 6.09
CA MET A 207 -5.68 -10.51 6.31
C MET A 207 -4.96 -11.85 6.53
N LYS A 208 -5.49 -12.70 7.43
CA LYS A 208 -4.93 -14.01 7.71
C LYS A 208 -4.84 -14.89 6.46
N TYR A 209 -5.92 -14.96 5.69
CA TYR A 209 -5.98 -15.75 4.47
C TYR A 209 -4.88 -15.35 3.48
N TYR A 210 -4.71 -14.06 3.19
CA TYR A 210 -3.66 -13.61 2.30
C TYR A 210 -2.26 -13.86 2.86
N ALA A 211 -2.03 -13.59 4.14
CA ALA A 211 -0.73 -13.80 4.76
C ALA A 211 -0.30 -15.28 4.79
N GLU A 212 -1.21 -16.21 5.11
CA GLU A 212 -0.88 -17.65 5.22
C GLU A 212 -0.78 -18.36 3.87
N THR A 213 -1.42 -17.82 2.82
CA THR A 213 -1.43 -18.42 1.47
C THR A 213 -0.53 -17.68 0.47
N ALA A 214 0.26 -16.72 0.95
CA ALA A 214 1.25 -16.00 0.17
C ALA A 214 2.32 -16.94 -0.40
N SER A 215 2.63 -16.78 -1.69
CA SER A 215 3.75 -17.45 -2.33
C SER A 215 5.04 -16.64 -2.15
N SER A 216 6.18 -17.20 -2.56
CA SER A 216 7.45 -16.46 -2.59
C SER A 216 7.48 -15.31 -3.61
N GLN A 217 6.46 -15.20 -4.46
CA GLN A 217 6.32 -14.14 -5.46
C GLN A 217 5.42 -13.00 -4.98
N ASP A 218 4.73 -13.16 -3.84
CA ASP A 218 3.83 -12.15 -3.29
C ASP A 218 4.57 -11.30 -2.25
N THR A 219 4.55 -9.98 -2.44
CA THR A 219 5.04 -9.03 -1.43
C THR A 219 3.90 -8.13 -0.99
N PHE A 220 3.70 -7.94 0.32
CA PHE A 220 2.68 -7.02 0.81
C PHE A 220 3.27 -5.65 1.10
N VAL A 221 2.59 -4.61 0.63
CA VAL A 221 2.94 -3.20 0.82
C VAL A 221 1.76 -2.50 1.49
N SER A 222 2.01 -1.63 2.46
CA SER A 222 0.93 -0.80 3.01
C SER A 222 0.41 0.13 1.93
N GLY A 223 -0.90 0.18 1.75
CA GLY A 223 -1.55 1.18 0.91
C GLY A 223 -1.20 2.62 1.33
N PRO A 224 -1.53 3.60 0.47
CA PRO A 224 -1.20 4.98 0.76
C PRO A 224 -1.97 5.51 1.97
N SER A 225 -1.41 6.38 2.81
CA SER A 225 -0.03 6.85 2.89
C SER A 225 0.60 6.34 4.19
N GLY A 226 0.60 5.03 4.42
CA GLY A 226 0.86 4.40 5.72
C GLY A 226 -0.36 3.63 6.19
N ALA A 227 -0.74 3.73 7.46
CA ALA A 227 -1.95 3.05 7.96
C ALA A 227 -3.23 3.47 7.22
N GLY A 228 -3.35 4.72 6.80
CA GLY A 228 -4.52 5.25 6.09
C GLY A 228 -4.15 6.35 5.10
N TYR A 229 -5.11 6.68 4.24
CA TYR A 229 -4.90 7.56 3.10
C TYR A 229 -5.03 9.03 3.47
N TRP A 230 -3.91 9.74 3.35
CA TRP A 230 -3.82 11.18 3.56
C TRP A 230 -2.67 11.72 2.72
N TYR A 231 -2.57 13.05 2.63
CA TYR A 231 -1.49 13.73 1.92
C TYR A 231 -0.53 14.35 2.94
N PRO A 232 0.65 13.77 3.20
CA PRO A 232 1.59 14.29 4.21
C PRO A 232 2.00 15.75 3.97
N ASN A 233 2.22 16.10 2.70
CA ASN A 233 2.67 17.42 2.26
C ASN A 233 1.65 18.54 2.54
N VAL A 234 0.42 18.20 2.87
CA VAL A 234 -0.66 19.14 3.19
C VAL A 234 -0.52 19.68 4.61
N ASN A 235 -0.02 18.86 5.53
CA ASN A 235 0.05 19.18 6.94
C ASN A 235 1.30 18.56 7.58
N PRO A 236 2.50 19.14 7.35
CA PRO A 236 3.76 18.62 7.88
C PRO A 236 3.79 18.48 9.42
N ASP A 237 3.04 19.32 10.13
CA ASP A 237 2.89 19.29 11.60
C ASP A 237 2.14 18.05 12.09
N TYR A 238 1.31 17.45 11.24
CA TYR A 238 0.53 16.25 11.58
C TYR A 238 1.34 14.96 11.41
N VAL A 239 2.41 14.97 10.60
CA VAL A 239 3.18 13.78 10.21
C VAL A 239 3.61 12.96 11.41
N ASP A 240 4.22 13.57 12.43
CA ASP A 240 4.70 12.82 13.59
C ASP A 240 3.56 12.18 14.39
N THR A 241 2.42 12.86 14.46
CA THR A 241 1.22 12.35 15.15
C THR A 241 0.58 11.20 14.40
N PHE A 242 0.50 11.29 13.08
CA PHE A 242 0.01 10.20 12.24
C PHE A 242 0.98 9.00 12.26
N LEU A 243 2.28 9.24 12.13
CA LEU A 243 3.28 8.18 12.05
C LEU A 243 3.41 7.36 13.35
N ARG A 244 3.12 7.94 14.52
CA ARG A 244 3.02 7.17 15.77
C ARG A 244 1.94 6.09 15.70
N MET A 245 0.77 6.41 15.15
CA MET A 245 -0.30 5.44 14.93
C MET A 245 0.08 4.47 13.79
N SER A 246 0.57 5.01 12.68
CA SER A 246 0.94 4.23 11.50
C SER A 246 1.98 3.16 11.82
N ARG A 247 3.05 3.52 12.54
CA ARG A 247 4.12 2.59 12.96
C ARG A 247 3.55 1.39 13.72
N LYS A 248 2.62 1.62 14.65
CA LYS A 248 1.98 0.54 15.41
C LYS A 248 1.28 -0.45 14.48
N TYR A 249 0.47 0.03 13.55
CA TYR A 249 -0.23 -0.84 12.59
C TYR A 249 0.74 -1.57 11.66
N LEU A 250 1.77 -0.91 11.16
CA LEU A 250 2.78 -1.53 10.29
C LEU A 250 3.57 -2.63 11.04
N GLU A 251 3.99 -2.37 12.28
CA GLU A 251 4.69 -3.35 13.12
C GLU A 251 3.81 -4.55 13.47
N GLU A 252 2.56 -4.30 13.87
CA GLU A 252 1.61 -5.33 14.26
C GLU A 252 1.11 -6.17 13.09
N SER A 253 1.07 -5.60 11.87
CA SER A 253 0.71 -6.30 10.64
C SER A 253 1.91 -6.92 9.92
N GLY A 254 3.14 -6.58 10.31
CA GLY A 254 4.36 -7.05 9.65
C GLY A 254 4.71 -6.35 8.34
N LEU A 255 3.95 -5.33 7.93
CA LEU A 255 4.22 -4.57 6.72
C LEU A 255 5.52 -3.77 6.84
N LYS A 256 6.42 -3.95 5.86
CA LYS A 256 7.76 -3.32 5.83
C LYS A 256 7.93 -2.28 4.74
N PHE A 257 6.90 -2.09 3.92
CA PHE A 257 6.91 -1.15 2.80
C PHE A 257 5.62 -0.33 2.86
N THR A 258 5.65 0.90 2.37
CA THR A 258 4.45 1.73 2.26
C THR A 258 4.43 2.47 0.94
N GLU A 259 3.24 2.68 0.41
CA GLU A 259 2.98 3.73 -0.55
C GLU A 259 2.77 5.07 0.15
N ILE A 260 3.14 6.16 -0.52
CA ILE A 260 2.76 7.52 -0.15
C ILE A 260 2.19 8.23 -1.37
N LEU A 261 1.01 8.83 -1.18
CA LEU A 261 0.38 9.76 -2.10
C LEU A 261 0.35 11.16 -1.49
N GLY A 262 0.41 12.18 -2.35
CA GLY A 262 0.40 13.59 -1.97
C GLY A 262 0.14 14.48 -3.18
N GLU A 263 -0.14 15.77 -2.96
CA GLU A 263 -0.33 16.73 -4.06
C GLU A 263 1.00 17.06 -4.75
N PHE A 264 2.08 17.08 -3.97
CA PHE A 264 3.46 17.25 -4.40
C PHE A 264 4.39 16.70 -3.31
N LEU A 265 5.61 16.38 -3.69
CA LEU A 265 6.65 16.00 -2.75
C LEU A 265 7.13 17.22 -1.96
N ASP A 266 7.04 17.16 -0.64
CA ASP A 266 7.91 17.96 0.21
C ASP A 266 9.17 17.15 0.58
N GLY A 267 10.30 17.83 0.74
CA GLY A 267 11.51 17.21 1.27
C GLY A 267 11.45 16.96 2.78
N GLU A 268 10.30 17.22 3.41
CA GLU A 268 10.13 17.32 4.86
C GLU A 268 9.40 16.12 5.47
N SER A 269 8.34 15.64 4.81
CA SER A 269 7.52 14.53 5.30
C SER A 269 8.17 13.18 5.04
N LEU A 270 8.77 12.98 3.86
CA LEU A 270 9.37 11.69 3.48
C LEU A 270 10.50 11.22 4.41
N PRO A 271 11.43 12.08 4.88
CA PRO A 271 12.44 11.67 5.87
C PRO A 271 11.81 11.08 7.14
N LYS A 272 10.71 11.66 7.64
CA LYS A 272 10.03 11.17 8.85
C LYS A 272 9.46 9.76 8.66
N TYR A 273 8.96 9.44 7.47
CA TYR A 273 8.52 8.09 7.15
C TYR A 273 9.67 7.08 7.21
N ALA A 274 10.85 7.46 6.76
CA ALA A 274 12.02 6.58 6.79
C ALA A 274 12.44 6.18 8.22
N GLU A 275 12.13 7.01 9.23
CA GLU A 275 12.39 6.73 10.64
C GLU A 275 11.39 5.74 11.27
N THR A 276 10.45 5.20 10.49
CA THR A 276 9.44 4.24 10.99
C THR A 276 9.85 2.79 10.88
N GLY A 277 11.06 2.49 10.42
CA GLY A 277 11.55 1.12 10.25
C GLY A 277 11.08 0.46 8.94
N LEU A 278 10.56 1.26 8.00
CA LEU A 278 10.27 0.84 6.63
C LEU A 278 11.56 0.50 5.87
N LEU A 279 11.47 -0.49 5.00
CA LEU A 279 12.55 -0.91 4.12
C LEU A 279 12.56 -0.13 2.81
N ALA A 280 11.41 0.36 2.34
CA ALA A 280 11.27 1.24 1.19
C ALA A 280 9.95 2.02 1.23
N ILE A 281 9.94 3.14 0.51
CA ILE A 281 8.76 3.97 0.27
C ILE A 281 8.47 3.95 -1.23
N LYS A 282 7.28 3.50 -1.63
CA LYS A 282 6.80 3.66 -3.01
C LYS A 282 6.11 5.01 -3.12
N LEU A 283 6.46 5.77 -4.16
CA LEU A 283 5.85 7.07 -4.42
C LEU A 283 4.78 6.98 -5.52
N GLY A 284 3.60 7.54 -5.29
CA GLY A 284 2.54 7.66 -6.30
C GLY A 284 2.33 9.08 -6.84
N TYR A 285 1.14 9.32 -7.42
CA TYR A 285 0.76 10.43 -8.31
C TYR A 285 1.83 11.51 -8.57
N ARG A 286 2.68 11.25 -9.58
CA ARG A 286 3.64 12.20 -10.21
C ARG A 286 4.99 12.40 -9.51
N GLY A 287 5.78 11.35 -9.42
CA GLY A 287 7.25 11.52 -9.45
C GLY A 287 7.70 11.90 -10.86
N MET A 288 8.56 12.92 -11.01
CA MET A 288 9.27 13.15 -12.28
C MET A 288 10.34 12.08 -12.51
N ASP A 289 10.75 11.40 -11.44
CA ASP A 289 11.74 10.35 -11.47
C ASP A 289 11.12 9.04 -11.92
N ILE A 290 11.83 8.31 -12.78
CA ILE A 290 11.46 6.97 -13.25
C ILE A 290 12.30 5.87 -12.58
N PHE A 291 13.32 6.27 -11.79
CA PHE A 291 14.24 5.35 -11.12
C PHE A 291 14.34 5.63 -9.61
N PRO A 292 14.63 4.61 -8.79
CA PRO A 292 14.80 4.78 -7.36
C PRO A 292 15.92 5.75 -6.98
N TYR A 293 15.72 6.46 -5.87
CA TYR A 293 16.69 7.40 -5.29
C TYR A 293 16.64 7.39 -3.75
N HIS A 294 17.59 8.08 -3.13
CA HIS A 294 17.67 8.25 -1.68
C HIS A 294 17.61 9.73 -1.32
N LEU A 295 16.96 10.03 -0.20
CA LEU A 295 17.07 11.35 0.42
C LEU A 295 18.42 11.45 1.13
N LYS A 296 18.95 12.67 1.25
CA LYS A 296 20.28 12.93 1.81
C LYS A 296 20.53 12.20 3.13
N ASP A 297 19.55 12.27 4.04
CA ASP A 297 19.70 11.78 5.40
C ASP A 297 19.02 10.43 5.67
N SER A 298 18.53 9.75 4.63
CA SER A 298 17.78 8.50 4.78
C SER A 298 18.35 7.36 3.92
N PRO A 299 18.63 6.18 4.52
CA PRO A 299 18.97 4.98 3.76
C PRO A 299 17.74 4.30 3.12
N VAL A 300 16.52 4.74 3.45
CA VAL A 300 15.30 4.15 2.90
C VAL A 300 15.11 4.66 1.46
N PRO A 301 15.12 3.77 0.44
CA PRO A 301 14.93 4.17 -0.94
C PRO A 301 13.50 4.67 -1.16
N VAL A 302 13.39 5.73 -1.96
CA VAL A 302 12.15 6.18 -2.58
C VAL A 302 12.07 5.57 -3.97
N ILE A 303 10.99 4.84 -4.24
CA ILE A 303 10.80 4.06 -5.46
C ILE A 303 9.63 4.65 -6.24
N PRO A 304 9.90 5.33 -7.37
CA PRO A 304 8.84 5.76 -8.29
C PRO A 304 8.40 4.62 -9.22
N GLY A 305 7.27 4.82 -9.90
CA GLY A 305 6.83 3.97 -11.00
C GLY A 305 7.59 4.28 -12.30
N ALA A 306 8.17 3.27 -12.94
CA ALA A 306 8.88 3.45 -14.20
C ALA A 306 7.93 3.45 -15.41
N VAL A 307 6.80 2.73 -15.31
CA VAL A 307 5.78 2.62 -16.34
C VAL A 307 4.45 2.19 -15.73
N GLU A 308 3.36 2.82 -16.17
CA GLU A 308 2.00 2.34 -15.90
C GLU A 308 1.62 1.31 -16.97
N PHE A 309 0.98 0.23 -16.54
CA PHE A 309 0.57 -0.86 -17.40
C PHE A 309 -0.94 -1.05 -17.32
N TRP A 310 -1.59 -1.14 -18.48
CA TRP A 310 -3.00 -1.49 -18.61
C TRP A 310 -3.17 -2.76 -19.47
N GLU A 311 -4.24 -3.52 -19.26
CA GLU A 311 -4.58 -4.67 -20.10
C GLU A 311 -4.66 -4.25 -21.59
N GLY A 312 -4.00 -5.01 -22.48
CA GLY A 312 -3.87 -4.68 -23.90
C GLY A 312 -2.67 -3.80 -24.26
N GLU A 313 -1.87 -3.35 -23.30
CA GLU A 313 -0.63 -2.58 -23.52
C GLU A 313 0.66 -3.40 -23.33
N GLU A 314 0.59 -4.73 -23.39
CA GLU A 314 1.71 -5.63 -23.07
C GLU A 314 2.97 -5.32 -23.92
N ASP A 315 2.78 -5.13 -25.22
CA ASP A 315 3.86 -4.81 -26.17
C ASP A 315 4.47 -3.42 -25.93
N LYS A 316 3.63 -2.45 -25.57
CA LYS A 316 4.05 -1.08 -25.26
C LYS A 316 4.91 -1.06 -24.00
N VAL A 317 4.50 -1.77 -22.95
CA VAL A 317 5.25 -1.84 -21.68
C VAL A 317 6.58 -2.56 -21.88
N TYR A 318 6.58 -3.71 -22.56
CA TYR A 318 7.82 -4.42 -22.89
C TYR A 318 8.75 -3.54 -23.75
N GLY A 319 8.23 -2.91 -24.79
CA GLY A 319 9.01 -2.01 -25.67
C GLY A 319 9.62 -0.82 -24.91
N TRP A 320 8.87 -0.22 -24.00
CA TRP A 320 9.37 0.86 -23.13
C TRP A 320 10.51 0.40 -22.22
N LEU A 321 10.34 -0.75 -21.56
CA LEU A 321 11.38 -1.34 -20.71
C LEU A 321 12.64 -1.69 -21.53
N LYS A 322 12.47 -2.20 -22.76
CA LYS A 322 13.61 -2.47 -23.66
C LYS A 322 14.32 -1.20 -24.09
N ALA A 323 13.58 -0.11 -24.36
CA ALA A 323 14.15 1.19 -24.63
C ALA A 323 14.95 1.71 -23.42
N ILE A 324 14.43 1.58 -22.21
CA ILE A 324 15.15 1.91 -20.97
C ILE A 324 16.44 1.08 -20.84
N ALA A 325 16.35 -0.25 -21.01
CA ALA A 325 17.52 -1.13 -20.94
C ALA A 325 18.58 -0.74 -21.98
N THR A 326 18.15 -0.32 -23.17
CA THR A 326 19.06 0.09 -24.25
C THR A 326 19.71 1.44 -23.97
N VAL A 327 18.95 2.45 -23.55
CA VAL A 327 19.44 3.83 -23.40
C VAL A 327 20.25 4.01 -22.12
N TYR A 328 19.74 3.51 -20.99
CA TYR A 328 20.43 3.65 -19.70
C TYR A 328 21.38 2.48 -19.54
N LYS A 329 22.70 2.74 -19.52
CA LYS A 329 23.73 1.68 -19.43
C LYS A 329 24.18 1.36 -18.02
N LYS A 330 23.91 2.22 -17.04
CA LYS A 330 24.29 1.97 -15.64
C LYS A 330 23.45 0.81 -15.06
N ARG A 331 24.12 -0.09 -14.34
CA ARG A 331 23.54 -1.32 -13.79
C ARG A 331 24.07 -1.58 -12.37
N PRO A 332 23.34 -2.34 -11.52
CA PRO A 332 21.98 -2.83 -11.73
C PRO A 332 20.98 -1.67 -11.87
N LEU A 333 19.99 -1.82 -12.75
CA LEU A 333 18.92 -0.84 -12.94
C LEU A 333 17.61 -1.42 -12.40
N HIS A 334 16.74 -0.58 -11.86
CA HIS A 334 15.51 -1.01 -11.19
C HIS A 334 14.33 -0.28 -11.83
N ALA A 335 13.36 -1.03 -12.35
CA ALA A 335 12.16 -0.49 -12.98
C ALA A 335 10.91 -1.14 -12.40
N LEU A 336 10.04 -0.33 -11.81
CA LEU A 336 8.78 -0.78 -11.20
C LEU A 336 7.62 -0.60 -12.20
N ILE A 337 6.88 -1.66 -12.47
CA ILE A 337 5.67 -1.61 -13.29
C ILE A 337 4.47 -1.36 -12.38
N ILE A 338 3.72 -0.28 -12.62
CA ILE A 338 2.52 0.07 -11.85
C ILE A 338 1.27 -0.48 -12.53
N CYS A 339 0.50 -1.26 -11.79
CA CYS A 339 -0.74 -1.91 -12.23
C CYS A 339 -1.90 -1.36 -11.42
N VAL A 340 -2.92 -0.82 -12.10
CA VAL A 340 -4.17 -0.38 -11.47
C VAL A 340 -5.19 -1.51 -11.52
N PRO A 341 -5.62 -2.09 -10.38
CA PRO A 341 -6.37 -3.35 -10.38
C PRO A 341 -7.67 -3.29 -11.18
N TRP A 342 -8.35 -2.14 -11.16
CA TRP A 342 -9.60 -1.88 -11.88
C TRP A 342 -9.49 -1.94 -13.40
N ARG A 343 -8.27 -2.02 -13.94
CA ARG A 343 -7.98 -2.12 -15.38
C ARG A 343 -7.76 -3.55 -15.87
N TYR A 344 -7.91 -4.53 -14.99
CA TYR A 344 -7.64 -5.93 -15.29
C TYR A 344 -8.83 -6.82 -14.95
N LYS A 345 -9.00 -7.87 -15.74
CA LYS A 345 -9.93 -8.97 -15.42
C LYS A 345 -9.25 -10.18 -14.78
N THR A 346 -7.97 -10.39 -15.09
CA THR A 346 -7.14 -11.54 -14.69
C THR A 346 -5.67 -11.10 -14.62
N LEU A 347 -4.78 -11.96 -14.12
CA LEU A 347 -3.33 -11.73 -14.13
C LEU A 347 -2.66 -12.07 -15.47
N LYS A 348 -3.41 -12.59 -16.44
CA LYS A 348 -2.88 -12.99 -17.75
C LYS A 348 -2.08 -11.89 -18.48
N PRO A 349 -2.51 -10.61 -18.52
CA PRO A 349 -1.71 -9.53 -19.09
C PRO A 349 -0.32 -9.39 -18.45
N LEU A 350 -0.25 -9.45 -17.12
CA LEU A 350 1.00 -9.41 -16.36
C LEU A 350 1.86 -10.64 -16.68
N LYS A 351 1.24 -11.82 -16.83
CA LYS A 351 1.94 -13.05 -17.21
C LYS A 351 2.63 -12.92 -18.56
N ILE A 352 1.95 -12.34 -19.55
CA ILE A 352 2.51 -12.13 -20.90
C ILE A 352 3.74 -11.24 -20.83
N VAL A 353 3.68 -10.12 -20.11
CA VAL A 353 4.84 -9.22 -19.93
C VAL A 353 5.96 -9.93 -19.18
N ALA A 354 5.63 -10.67 -18.12
CA ALA A 354 6.59 -11.43 -17.34
C ALA A 354 7.34 -12.48 -18.17
N ASP A 355 6.65 -13.19 -19.07
CA ASP A 355 7.26 -14.20 -19.94
C ASP A 355 8.20 -13.58 -20.98
N LYS A 356 7.81 -12.42 -21.54
CA LYS A 356 8.67 -11.66 -22.46
C LYS A 356 9.94 -11.20 -21.76
N LEU A 357 9.82 -10.61 -20.57
CA LEU A 357 10.95 -10.15 -19.78
C LEU A 357 11.85 -11.32 -19.34
N SER A 358 11.27 -12.46 -18.96
CA SER A 358 12.03 -13.64 -18.53
C SER A 358 12.81 -14.31 -19.68
N SER A 359 12.34 -14.13 -20.92
CA SER A 359 12.99 -14.66 -22.13
C SER A 359 14.06 -13.71 -22.68
N ASP A 360 14.11 -12.47 -22.20
CA ASP A 360 15.07 -11.45 -22.62
C ASP A 360 16.22 -11.38 -21.62
N GLU A 361 17.44 -11.58 -22.10
CA GLU A 361 18.61 -11.66 -21.26
C GLU A 361 18.87 -10.37 -20.47
N ASP A 362 18.42 -9.19 -20.91
CA ASP A 362 18.68 -7.93 -20.22
C ASP A 362 17.96 -7.82 -18.87
N PHE A 363 16.90 -8.60 -18.65
CA PHE A 363 16.00 -8.46 -17.52
C PHE A 363 16.12 -9.59 -16.52
N VAL A 364 15.77 -9.29 -15.27
CA VAL A 364 15.55 -10.28 -14.22
C VAL A 364 14.29 -9.89 -13.45
N LEU A 365 13.33 -10.82 -13.40
CA LEU A 365 12.17 -10.67 -12.54
C LEU A 365 12.51 -11.03 -11.10
N VAL A 366 12.14 -10.13 -10.19
CA VAL A 366 12.36 -10.28 -8.74
C VAL A 366 11.11 -9.92 -7.97
N ASN A 367 10.88 -10.55 -6.82
CA ASN A 367 9.86 -10.06 -5.89
C ASN A 367 10.25 -8.69 -5.32
N PHE A 368 9.31 -7.96 -4.72
CA PHE A 368 9.59 -6.59 -4.29
C PHE A 368 10.53 -6.52 -3.07
N HIS A 369 10.61 -7.57 -2.25
CA HIS A 369 11.61 -7.66 -1.18
C HIS A 369 13.03 -7.78 -1.75
N GLU A 370 13.25 -8.66 -2.74
CA GLU A 370 14.49 -8.79 -3.50
C GLU A 370 14.87 -7.47 -4.20
N PHE A 371 13.89 -6.79 -4.80
CA PHE A 371 14.05 -5.49 -5.43
C PHE A 371 14.56 -4.44 -4.43
N VAL A 372 13.98 -4.38 -3.22
CA VAL A 372 14.39 -3.46 -2.15
C VAL A 372 15.72 -3.86 -1.51
N ALA A 373 16.04 -5.16 -1.41
CA ALA A 373 17.30 -5.64 -0.86
C ALA A 373 18.54 -5.10 -1.60
N MET A 374 18.39 -4.77 -2.89
CA MET A 374 19.42 -4.13 -3.73
C MET A 374 19.42 -2.60 -3.70
N LEU A 375 18.41 -1.99 -3.06
CA LEU A 375 18.19 -0.54 -3.02
C LEU A 375 18.31 0.07 -1.62
N ASN A 376 18.22 -0.71 -0.54
CA ASN A 376 18.40 -0.22 0.82
C ASN A 376 19.81 -0.58 1.32
N PRO A 377 20.76 0.37 1.45
CA PRO A 377 22.15 0.07 1.81
C PRO A 377 22.30 -0.51 3.21
N VAL A 378 21.53 -0.03 4.19
CA VAL A 378 21.63 -0.51 5.58
C VAL A 378 21.03 -1.90 5.71
N TYR A 379 19.85 -2.12 5.14
CA TYR A 379 19.20 -3.43 5.15
C TYR A 379 19.99 -4.45 4.31
N GLY A 380 20.41 -4.06 3.11
CA GLY A 380 21.19 -4.93 2.24
C GLY A 380 22.53 -5.31 2.83
N LEU A 381 23.21 -4.39 3.53
CA LEU A 381 24.41 -4.69 4.29
C LEU A 381 24.17 -5.72 5.40
N ALA A 382 23.03 -5.64 6.11
CA ALA A 382 22.66 -6.65 7.10
C ALA A 382 22.46 -8.03 6.47
N LEU A 383 21.87 -8.11 5.27
CA LEU A 383 21.76 -9.36 4.51
C LEU A 383 23.14 -9.86 4.03
N CYS A 384 24.00 -8.98 3.53
CA CYS A 384 25.38 -9.32 3.14
C CYS A 384 26.17 -9.95 4.29
N LYS A 385 26.03 -9.44 5.52
CA LYS A 385 26.66 -10.03 6.70
C LYS A 385 26.18 -11.45 6.96
N LYS A 386 24.87 -11.71 6.84
CA LYS A 386 24.32 -13.08 6.95
C LYS A 386 24.87 -14.00 5.86
N LEU A 387 24.97 -13.52 4.61
CA LEU A 387 25.57 -14.27 3.51
C LEU A 387 27.04 -14.60 3.75
N LEU A 388 27.80 -13.68 4.32
CA LEU A 388 29.20 -13.90 4.66
C LEU A 388 29.36 -15.00 5.71
N GLU A 389 28.52 -15.02 6.75
CA GLU A 389 28.53 -16.09 7.75
C GLU A 389 28.22 -17.45 7.14
N GLU A 390 27.23 -17.53 6.24
CA GLU A 390 26.93 -18.77 5.52
C GLU A 390 28.08 -19.18 4.58
N ALA A 391 28.74 -18.23 3.90
CA ALA A 391 29.93 -18.48 3.09
C ALA A 391 31.10 -19.07 3.89
N LYS A 392 31.34 -18.55 5.10
CA LYS A 392 32.35 -19.10 6.02
C LYS A 392 31.96 -20.51 6.48
N LYS A 393 30.70 -20.72 6.85
CA LYS A 393 30.18 -22.03 7.27
C LYS A 393 30.32 -23.09 6.19
N ARG A 394 30.03 -22.74 4.93
CA ARG A 394 30.20 -23.63 3.76
C ARG A 394 31.64 -23.72 3.25
N LYS A 395 32.60 -23.07 3.91
CA LYS A 395 34.03 -23.09 3.58
C LYS A 395 34.31 -22.70 2.12
N LEU A 396 33.65 -21.64 1.64
CA LEU A 396 33.98 -21.05 0.35
C LEU A 396 35.47 -20.60 0.31
N PRO A 397 36.09 -20.49 -0.89
CA PRO A 397 37.50 -20.11 -1.03
C PRO A 397 37.83 -18.83 -0.25
N LYS A 398 39.01 -18.81 0.38
CA LYS A 398 39.44 -17.71 1.28
C LYS A 398 39.49 -16.37 0.56
N GLU A 399 39.84 -16.37 -0.72
CA GLU A 399 39.93 -15.18 -1.57
C GLU A 399 38.55 -14.54 -1.73
N ILE A 400 37.51 -15.35 -1.96
CA ILE A 400 36.11 -14.91 -2.10
C ILE A 400 35.60 -14.36 -0.78
N VAL A 401 35.87 -15.05 0.34
CA VAL A 401 35.45 -14.62 1.67
C VAL A 401 36.12 -13.29 2.04
N SER A 402 37.42 -13.14 1.78
CA SER A 402 38.18 -11.91 2.03
C SER A 402 37.71 -10.73 1.18
N GLU A 403 37.39 -10.98 -0.10
CA GLU A 403 36.83 -9.94 -0.98
C GLU A 403 35.44 -9.49 -0.48
N ALA A 404 34.58 -10.41 -0.05
CA ALA A 404 33.29 -10.08 0.54
C ALA A 404 33.43 -9.28 1.84
N GLU A 405 34.34 -9.66 2.73
CA GLU A 405 34.67 -8.92 3.97
C GLU A 405 35.12 -7.48 3.67
N SER A 406 35.99 -7.31 2.68
CA SER A 406 36.46 -6.00 2.22
C SER A 406 35.32 -5.12 1.69
N CYS A 407 34.44 -5.70 0.87
CA CYS A 407 33.26 -4.99 0.36
C CYS A 407 32.29 -4.60 1.49
N ILE A 408 32.03 -5.50 2.43
CA ILE A 408 31.18 -5.24 3.60
C ILE A 408 31.77 -4.10 4.45
N SER A 409 33.07 -4.14 4.73
CA SER A 409 33.75 -3.10 5.53
C SER A 409 33.67 -1.71 4.85
N ARG A 410 33.84 -1.65 3.52
CA ARG A 410 33.67 -0.42 2.75
C ARG A 410 32.22 0.06 2.75
N ALA A 411 31.26 -0.86 2.62
CA ALA A 411 29.84 -0.52 2.69
C ALA A 411 29.46 0.09 4.04
N GLU A 412 29.99 -0.45 5.14
CA GLU A 412 29.82 0.11 6.50
C GLU A 412 30.35 1.54 6.59
N GLU A 413 31.56 1.79 6.07
CA GLU A 413 32.15 3.11 6.04
C GLU A 413 31.27 4.10 5.26
N PHE A 414 30.84 3.74 4.04
CA PHE A 414 29.98 4.58 3.23
C PHE A 414 28.61 4.84 3.89
N CYS A 415 28.01 3.82 4.51
CA CYS A 415 26.78 3.99 5.29
C CYS A 415 26.97 4.99 6.44
N SER A 416 28.09 4.93 7.17
CA SER A 416 28.39 5.87 8.26
C SER A 416 28.52 7.31 7.79
N LYS A 417 28.96 7.51 6.54
CA LYS A 417 29.10 8.81 5.87
C LYS A 417 27.84 9.24 5.12
N LYS A 418 26.79 8.43 5.11
CA LYS A 418 25.56 8.65 4.32
C LYS A 418 25.80 8.67 2.80
N GLU A 419 26.85 8.01 2.34
CA GLU A 419 27.18 7.83 0.91
C GLU A 419 26.43 6.62 0.35
N TRP A 420 25.11 6.74 0.22
CA TRP A 420 24.20 5.61 -0.04
C TRP A 420 24.49 4.88 -1.36
N LYS A 421 24.84 5.62 -2.41
CA LYS A 421 25.12 5.06 -3.74
C LYS A 421 26.40 4.22 -3.72
N GLU A 422 27.43 4.70 -3.04
CA GLU A 422 28.72 4.05 -2.88
C GLU A 422 28.57 2.79 -2.01
N ALA A 423 27.80 2.87 -0.93
CA ALA A 423 27.44 1.72 -0.11
C ALA A 423 26.72 0.64 -0.93
N LEU A 424 25.70 1.03 -1.72
CA LEU A 424 24.96 0.10 -2.58
C LEU A 424 25.84 -0.56 -3.64
N ASN A 425 26.82 0.14 -4.19
CA ASN A 425 27.77 -0.47 -5.12
C ASN A 425 28.55 -1.61 -4.45
N GLN A 426 28.92 -1.48 -3.17
CA GLN A 426 29.60 -2.56 -2.43
C GLN A 426 28.64 -3.69 -2.05
N VAL A 427 27.43 -3.36 -1.56
CA VAL A 427 26.38 -4.35 -1.24
C VAL A 427 26.07 -5.23 -2.46
N ASN A 428 25.84 -4.62 -3.63
CA ASN A 428 25.55 -5.36 -4.85
C ASN A 428 26.73 -6.20 -5.36
N LYS A 429 27.98 -5.80 -5.09
CA LYS A 429 29.15 -6.66 -5.35
C LYS A 429 29.14 -7.91 -4.48
N VAL A 430 28.80 -7.78 -3.20
CA VAL A 430 28.71 -8.93 -2.30
C VAL A 430 27.61 -9.89 -2.75
N TYR A 431 26.43 -9.40 -3.15
CA TYR A 431 25.38 -10.25 -3.72
C TYR A 431 25.85 -11.00 -4.96
N ARG A 432 26.48 -10.30 -5.91
CA ARG A 432 27.04 -10.91 -7.14
C ARG A 432 28.10 -11.96 -6.82
N LEU A 433 28.91 -11.72 -5.80
CA LEU A 433 30.01 -12.58 -5.40
C LEU A 433 29.54 -13.83 -4.66
N LEU A 434 28.67 -13.70 -3.67
CA LEU A 434 28.27 -14.80 -2.78
C LEU A 434 26.99 -15.51 -3.22
N GLY A 435 26.00 -14.78 -3.73
CA GLY A 435 24.66 -15.31 -4.00
C GLY A 435 24.66 -16.56 -4.89
N PRO A 436 25.21 -16.51 -6.11
CA PRO A 436 25.25 -17.66 -7.02
C PRO A 436 26.12 -18.85 -6.54
N ARG A 437 26.95 -18.66 -5.50
CA ARG A 437 27.83 -19.70 -4.95
C ARG A 437 27.22 -20.40 -3.74
N LEU A 438 26.28 -19.73 -3.09
CA LEU A 438 25.57 -20.23 -1.92
C LEU A 438 24.20 -20.81 -2.27
N PHE A 439 23.60 -20.33 -3.35
CA PHE A 439 22.25 -20.69 -3.72
C PHE A 439 22.18 -21.09 -5.19
N SER A 440 21.55 -22.22 -5.45
CA SER A 440 21.11 -22.59 -6.79
C SER A 440 19.96 -21.66 -7.23
N ALA A 441 19.74 -21.50 -8.54
CA ALA A 441 18.59 -20.75 -9.03
C ALA A 441 17.28 -21.33 -8.47
N GLY A 442 16.46 -20.49 -7.82
CA GLY A 442 15.22 -20.93 -7.15
C GLY A 442 15.38 -21.38 -5.69
N GLU A 443 16.61 -21.49 -5.17
CA GLU A 443 16.83 -21.61 -3.72
C GLU A 443 16.69 -20.24 -3.06
N THR A 444 15.91 -20.17 -1.97
CA THR A 444 15.59 -18.91 -1.30
C THR A 444 15.99 -18.95 0.18
N ALA A 445 16.30 -17.78 0.75
CA ALA A 445 16.62 -17.62 2.17
C ALA A 445 15.97 -16.36 2.76
N VAL A 446 15.77 -16.38 4.07
CA VAL A 446 15.06 -15.41 4.94
C VAL A 446 14.94 -13.99 4.39
#